data_AF-A0A3P6THF8-F1
#
_entry.id   AF-A0A3P6THF8-F1
#
_cell.length_a   1.000
_cell.length_b   1.000
_cell.length_c   1.000
_cell.angle_alpha   90.00
_cell.angle_beta   90.00
_cell.angle_gamma   90.00
#
_symmetry.space_group_name_H-M   'P 1'
#
loop_
_entity.id
_entity.type
_entity.pdbx_description
1 polymer ?
#
loop_
_entity_poly.entity_id
_entity_poly.type
_entity_poly.pdbx_seq_one_letter_code
_entity_poly.pdbx_strand_id
1 'polypeptide(L)' 'MQRLEAIAFPLANPKLWLRYVDDAFVIVRKVQLEHLHNILNATLPGIKFTREKESDAKLPFLDVLLQRQLDGT' A
#
# COMPACT_ATOMS: atom_id res chain seq x y z
N MET A 1 6.95 -13.91 6.87
CA MET A 1 6.22 -12.68 7.20
C MET A 1 7.10 -11.42 7.27
N GLN A 2 8.41 -11.48 7.00
CA GLN A 2 9.32 -10.34 7.27
C GLN A 2 9.86 -9.63 6.02
N ARG A 3 9.82 -10.26 4.84
CA ARG A 3 10.50 -9.71 3.64
C ARG A 3 9.79 -8.49 3.05
N LEU A 4 8.46 -8.47 3.01
CA LEU A 4 7.73 -7.38 2.37
C LEU A 4 7.87 -6.09 3.16
N GLU A 5 7.62 -6.15 4.47
CA GLU A 5 7.74 -5.04 5.40
C GLU A 5 9.20 -4.55 5.51
N ALA A 6 10.18 -5.47 5.55
CA ALA A 6 11.60 -5.10 5.59
C ALA A 6 12.07 -4.36 4.33
N ILE A 7 11.47 -4.61 3.16
CA ILE A 7 11.74 -3.85 1.94
C ILE A 7 10.95 -2.53 1.95
N ALA A 8 9.66 -2.57 2.30
CA ALA A 8 8.78 -1.43 2.17
C ALA A 8 9.03 -0.31 3.20
N PHE A 9 9.34 -0.65 4.45
CA PHE A 9 9.43 0.33 5.53
C PHE A 9 10.59 1.31 5.36
N PRO A 10 11.82 0.88 5.00
CA PRO A 10 12.91 1.81 4.73
C PRO A 10 12.65 2.71 3.50
N LEU A 11 11.91 2.24 2.50
CA LEU A 11 11.67 2.95 1.24
C LEU A 11 10.57 4.02 1.36
N ALA A 12 9.47 3.66 2.01
CA ALA A 12 8.26 4.47 2.00
C ALA A 12 7.85 5.00 3.38
N ASN A 13 8.45 4.50 4.46
CA ASN A 13 8.12 4.84 5.84
C ASN A 13 6.59 5.04 6.04
N PRO A 14 5.80 3.97 5.81
CA PRO A 14 4.35 4.07 5.80
C PRO A 14 3.82 4.57 7.15
N LYS A 15 2.81 5.43 7.12
CA LYS A 15 2.09 5.86 8.33
C LYS A 15 1.25 4.71 8.90
N LEU A 16 0.74 3.85 8.03
CA LEU A 16 -0.06 2.69 8.38
C LEU A 16 0.23 1.55 7.41
N TRP A 17 0.32 0.34 7.96
CA TRP A 17 0.47 -0.90 7.20
C TRP A 17 -0.41 -1.97 7.83
N LEU A 18 -1.48 -2.35 7.14
CA LEU A 18 -2.38 -3.43 7.53
C LEU A 18 -2.36 -4.48 6.44
N ARG A 19 -2.38 -5.76 6.83
CA ARG A 19 -2.30 -6.88 5.89
C ARG A 19 -3.39 -7.89 6.19
N TYR A 20 -4.10 -8.32 5.15
CA TYR A 20 -5.09 -9.38 5.19
C TYR A 20 -4.73 -10.43 4.13
N VAL A 21 -4.22 -11.58 4.58
CA VAL A 21 -3.70 -12.65 3.70
C VAL A 21 -2.66 -12.08 2.70
N ASP A 22 -3.02 -11.99 1.42
CA ASP A 22 -2.17 -11.51 0.33
C ASP A 22 -2.35 -10.01 0.03
N ASP A 23 -3.42 -9.39 0.55
CA ASP A 23 -3.74 -7.98 0.37
C ASP A 23 -3.15 -7.10 1.47
N ALA A 24 -2.71 -5.90 1.11
CA ALA A 24 -2.19 -4.92 2.05
C ALA A 24 -2.83 -3.54 1.83
N PHE A 25 -3.27 -2.93 2.93
CA PHE A 25 -3.69 -1.54 2.99
C PHE A 25 -2.57 -0.69 3.58
N VAL A 26 -2.10 0.29 2.80
CA VAL A 26 -0.90 1.07 3.13
C VAL A 26 -1.15 2.55 2.96
N ILE A 27 -0.74 3.34 3.95
CA ILE A 27 -0.76 4.81 3.86
C ILE A 27 0.68 5.29 3.72
N VAL A 28 1.03 5.79 2.54
CA VAL A 28 2.37 6.28 2.19
C VAL A 28 2.31 7.63 1.49
N ARG A 29 3.43 8.34 1.42
CA ARG A 29 3.52 9.57 0.62
C ARG A 29 3.33 9.25 -0.87
N LYS A 30 2.49 10.02 -1.56
CA LYS A 30 2.17 9.84 -2.99
C LYS A 30 3.43 9.74 -3.88
N VAL A 31 4.46 10.53 -3.57
CA VAL A 31 5.74 10.54 -4.31
C VAL A 31 6.53 9.22 -4.19
N GLN A 32 6.32 8.44 -3.12
CA GLN A 32 7.01 7.17 -2.90
C GLN A 32 6.24 5.98 -3.49
N LEU A 33 4.99 6.17 -3.90
CA LEU A 33 4.10 5.07 -4.32
C LEU A 33 4.62 4.33 -5.57
N GLU A 34 5.06 5.05 -6.59
CA GLU A 34 5.65 4.46 -7.82
C GLU A 34 6.96 3.73 -7.52
N HIS A 35 7.84 4.40 -6.79
CA HIS A 35 9.14 3.83 -6.45
C HIS A 35 8.99 2.54 -5.63
N LEU A 36 8.15 2.56 -4.58
CA LEU A 36 7.86 1.39 -3.77
C LEU A 36 7.32 0.24 -4.63
N HIS A 37 6.32 0.49 -5.46
CA HIS A 37 5.70 -0.54 -6.29
C HIS A 37 6.70 -1.20 -7.25
N ASN A 38 7.58 -0.42 -7.86
CA ASN A 38 8.61 -0.94 -8.76
C ASN A 38 9.64 -1.79 -8.01
N ILE A 39 10.11 -1.33 -6.84
CA ILE A 39 11.06 -2.09 -6.03
C ILE A 39 10.45 -3.39 -5.53
N LEU A 40 9.19 -3.39 -5.10
CA LEU A 40 8.49 -4.60 -4.66
C LEU A 40 8.42 -5.66 -5.78
N ASN A 41 7.99 -5.26 -6.98
CA ASN A 41 7.93 -6.16 -8.13
C ASN A 41 9.32 -6.64 -8.59
N ALA A 42 10.35 -5.80 -8.50
CA ALA A 42 11.71 -6.17 -8.89
C ALA A 42 12.38 -7.11 -7.87
N THR A 43 12.13 -6.93 -6.58
CA THR A 43 12.81 -7.66 -5.50
C THR A 43 12.17 -9.02 -5.22
N LEU A 44 10.88 -9.17 -5.54
CA LEU A 44 10.12 -10.39 -5.31
C LEU A 44 9.56 -10.92 -6.64
N PRO A 45 10.42 -11.46 -7.53
CA PRO A 45 10.03 -11.81 -8.90
C PRO A 45 8.98 -12.93 -8.99
N GLY A 46 8.77 -13.70 -7.91
CA GLY A 46 7.73 -14.73 -7.82
C GLY A 46 6.33 -14.18 -7.48
N ILE A 47 6.21 -12.89 -7.17
CA ILE A 47 4.94 -12.24 -6.82
C ILE A 47 4.79 -10.98 -7.65
N LYS A 48 3.69 -10.87 -8.39
CA LYS A 48 3.34 -9.64 -9.09
C LYS A 48 2.47 -8.79 -8.20
N PHE A 49 3.01 -7.69 -7.68
CA PHE A 49 2.24 -6.74 -6.91
C PHE A 49 1.35 -5.94 -7.85
N THR A 50 0.07 -5.84 -7.51
CA THR A 50 -0.88 -4.87 -8.05
C THR A 50 -1.16 -3.83 -6.97
N ARG A 51 -1.72 -2.68 -7.36
CA ARG A 51 -2.16 -1.67 -6.39
C ARG A 51 -3.35 -0.92 -6.93
N GLU A 52 -4.20 -0.50 -6.02
CA GLU A 52 -5.24 0.47 -6.26
C GLU A 52 -4.85 1.81 -5.63
N LYS A 53 -5.32 2.92 -6.21
CA LYS A 53 -5.03 4.26 -5.71
C LYS A 53 -6.34 4.89 -5.25
N GLU A 54 -6.27 5.69 -4.20
CA GLU A 54 -7.40 6.50 -3.76
C GLU A 54 -7.83 7.45 -4.89
N SER A 55 -9.13 7.48 -5.19
CA SER A 55 -9.78 8.42 -6.11
C SER A 55 -11.05 8.95 -5.46
N ASP A 56 -11.33 10.25 -5.58
CA ASP A 56 -12.53 10.88 -5.00
C ASP A 56 -12.75 10.57 -3.51
N ALA A 57 -11.65 10.61 -2.74
CA ALA A 57 -11.61 10.26 -1.32
C ALA A 57 -12.05 8.82 -0.99
N LYS A 58 -12.03 7.92 -1.99
CA LYS A 58 -12.47 6.54 -1.86
C LYS A 58 -11.37 5.58 -2.31
N LEU A 59 -11.28 4.44 -1.64
CA LEU A 59 -10.39 3.35 -2.00
C LEU A 59 -11.13 2.02 -1.81
N PRO A 60 -11.31 1.21 -2.88
CA PRO A 60 -11.79 -0.15 -2.73
C PRO A 60 -10.75 -0.98 -1.96
N PHE A 61 -11.21 -1.82 -1.04
CA PHE A 61 -10.35 -2.77 -0.33
C PHE A 61 -11.16 -4.03 0.00
N LEU A 62 -10.82 -5.15 -0.64
CA LEU A 62 -11.59 -6.39 -0.56
C LEU A 62 -13.07 -6.11 -0.90
N ASP A 63 -14.00 -6.51 -0.01
CA ASP A 63 -15.44 -6.30 -0.16
C ASP A 63 -15.94 -4.99 0.48
N VAL A 64 -15.03 -4.08 0.87
CA VAL A 64 -15.38 -2.80 1.50
C VAL A 64 -14.87 -1.60 0.70
N LEU A 65 -15.58 -0.47 0.80
CA LEU A 65 -15.16 0.81 0.23
C LEU A 65 -14.71 1.73 1.37
N LEU A 66 -13.42 2.01 1.44
CA LEU A 66 -12.87 2.95 2.41
C LEU A 66 -13.11 4.36 1.90
N GLN A 67 -13.75 5.20 2.72
CA GLN A 67 -13.94 6.62 2.42
C GLN A 67 -13.14 7.46 3.42
N ARG A 68 -12.23 8.28 2.91
CA ARG A 68 -11.48 9.24 3.71
C ARG A 68 -12.41 10.39 4.09
N GLN A 69 -12.64 10.57 5.39
CA GLN A 69 -13.30 11.77 5.89
C GLN A 69 -12.33 12.95 5.81
N LEU A 70 -12.80 14.09 5.32
CA LEU A 70 -11.99 15.30 5.14
C LEU A 70 -11.96 16.18 6.39
N ASP A 71 -12.84 15.92 7.36
CA ASP A 71 -13.01 16.68 8.60
C ASP A 71 -12.01 16.31 9.69
N GLY A 72 -11.21 15.24 9.50
CA GLY A 72 -10.09 14.91 10.38
C GLY A 72 -10.50 14.44 11.78
N THR A 73 -11.77 14.06 11.95
CA THR A 73 -12.30 13.39 13.15
C THR A 73 -12.25 11.88 13.03
#